data_AF-B3XXH7-F1
#
_entry.id   AF-B3XXH7-F1
#
_cell.length_a   1.000
_cell.length_b   1.000
_cell.length_c   1.000
_cell.angle_alpha   90.00
_cell.angle_beta   90.00
_cell.angle_gamma   90.00
#
_symmetry.space_group_name_H-M   'P 1'
#
loop_
_entity.id
_entity.type
_entity.pdbx_description
1 polymer ?
#
loop_
_entity_poly.entity_id
_entity_poly.type
_entity_poly.pdbx_seq_one_letter_code
_entity_poly.pdbx_strand_id
1 'polypeptide(L)'
;MKGTAVRGRTLAEDEAQIDWLRQSEKNRAENVMIVDMIRNDIGRVARVGSVSVPRLFDIERYPTVLQMTSTVNGRSDASLPDILAAMFPCASITGAPKVRTMEIIRELEPAPRGVYTGAIGTISPGRQAQFNVAIRTVTIDRTAQRATYNVGSGIVWDSDASDEYAECRLKSRVLVEQRPSFDLLESLLWTPAEGYFLLDEHLDRLAASAAYFGVVVARARVRAELQQRTVGLDGVSKVRVLVDEHGRVRSQAVSLDAGATVEPVRVGLAAMPVDPANIWLYHKTTHRAVYDAARASRPDCDDVLLWNSAGELTEASSSNLVVRLDGELVTPPVTSGLLAGTFRRNLLEAGELVERPVRVADLAQASELFLINSVRGWRTAVVLETDALEIAGRAGNQKPGI
;
A
#
# COMPACT_ATOMS: atom_id res chain seq x y z
N MET A 1 13.53 -13.62 -12.17
CA MET A 1 12.42 -12.72 -11.78
C MET A 1 11.37 -12.79 -12.87
N LYS A 2 10.26 -13.48 -12.61
CA LYS A 2 9.13 -13.61 -13.54
C LYS A 2 7.87 -13.91 -12.74
N GLY A 3 6.77 -13.23 -13.10
CA GLY A 3 5.50 -13.19 -12.39
C GLY A 3 5.36 -11.93 -11.53
N THR A 4 4.35 -11.13 -11.82
CA THR A 4 4.12 -9.81 -11.19
C THR A 4 2.66 -9.69 -10.80
N ALA A 5 2.40 -9.22 -9.59
CA ALA A 5 1.04 -8.90 -9.13
C ALA A 5 0.98 -7.46 -8.61
N VAL A 6 -0.23 -6.90 -8.60
CA VAL A 6 -0.48 -5.59 -8.02
C VAL A 6 -0.30 -5.65 -6.51
N ARG A 7 0.05 -4.53 -5.89
CA ARG A 7 -0.09 -4.38 -4.43
C ARG A 7 -1.57 -4.28 -4.07
N GLY A 8 -1.96 -4.88 -2.96
CA GLY A 8 -3.22 -4.60 -2.29
C GLY A 8 -3.22 -3.22 -1.64
N ARG A 9 -4.37 -2.77 -1.16
CA ARG A 9 -4.50 -1.50 -0.41
C ARG A 9 -4.22 -1.64 1.07
N THR A 10 -4.28 -2.88 1.56
CA THR A 10 -4.03 -3.27 2.95
C THR A 10 -3.04 -4.44 2.98
N LEU A 11 -2.49 -4.76 4.16
CA LEU A 11 -1.64 -5.95 4.31
C LEU A 11 -2.39 -7.25 3.94
N ALA A 12 -3.65 -7.37 4.35
CA ALA A 12 -4.46 -8.57 4.07
C ALA A 12 -4.71 -8.75 2.56
N GLU A 13 -5.00 -7.66 1.85
CA GLU A 13 -5.12 -7.71 0.38
C GLU A 13 -3.78 -8.07 -0.28
N ASP A 14 -2.68 -7.52 0.22
CA ASP A 14 -1.33 -7.88 -0.24
C ASP A 14 -1.04 -9.37 -0.05
N GLU A 15 -1.39 -9.94 1.10
CA GLU A 15 -1.20 -11.36 1.41
C GLU A 15 -2.04 -12.25 0.48
N ALA A 16 -3.29 -11.88 0.23
CA ALA A 16 -4.13 -12.59 -0.74
C ALA A 16 -3.53 -12.56 -2.16
N GLN A 17 -2.97 -11.42 -2.59
CA GLN A 17 -2.28 -11.31 -3.88
C GLN A 17 -0.97 -12.13 -3.93
N ILE A 18 -0.24 -12.21 -2.82
CA ILE A 18 0.96 -13.05 -2.70
C ILE A 18 0.59 -14.52 -2.84
N ASP A 19 -0.46 -14.96 -2.14
CA ASP A 19 -0.90 -16.36 -2.19
C ASP A 19 -1.40 -16.74 -3.58
N TRP A 20 -2.18 -15.86 -4.22
CA TRP A 20 -2.57 -16.03 -5.62
C TRP A 20 -1.36 -16.15 -6.54
N LEU A 21 -0.39 -15.22 -6.44
CA LEU A 21 0.79 -15.21 -7.30
C LEU A 21 1.64 -16.47 -7.09
N ARG A 22 1.76 -16.93 -5.85
CA ARG A 22 2.48 -18.17 -5.49
C ARG A 22 1.80 -19.41 -6.05
N GLN A 23 0.48 -19.44 -6.17
CA GLN A 23 -0.28 -20.59 -6.65
C GLN A 23 -0.52 -20.58 -8.17
N SER A 24 -0.36 -19.43 -8.83
CA SER A 24 -0.61 -19.27 -10.26
C SER A 24 0.27 -20.19 -11.12
N GLU A 25 -0.38 -21.14 -11.81
CA GLU A 25 0.29 -22.11 -12.67
C GLU A 25 1.05 -21.42 -13.82
N LYS A 26 0.42 -20.44 -14.49
CA LYS A 26 1.04 -19.62 -15.54
C LYS A 26 2.33 -18.97 -15.04
N ASN A 27 2.26 -18.20 -13.95
CA ASN A 27 3.40 -17.46 -13.42
C ASN A 27 4.54 -18.40 -12.97
N ARG A 28 4.20 -19.55 -12.37
CA ARG A 28 5.19 -20.57 -11.99
C ARG A 28 5.85 -21.20 -13.22
N ALA A 29 5.08 -21.55 -14.24
CA ALA A 29 5.61 -22.13 -15.48
C ALA A 29 6.59 -21.17 -16.17
N GLU A 30 6.22 -19.89 -16.31
CA GLU A 30 7.12 -18.86 -16.82
C GLU A 30 8.40 -18.72 -15.98
N ASN A 31 8.25 -18.72 -14.65
CA ASN A 31 9.39 -18.59 -13.75
C ASN A 31 10.34 -19.79 -13.86
N VAL A 32 9.82 -21.02 -13.89
CA VAL A 32 10.62 -22.25 -14.09
C VAL A 32 11.38 -22.20 -15.41
N MET A 33 10.71 -21.81 -16.49
CA MET A 33 11.36 -21.68 -17.80
C MET A 33 12.57 -20.74 -17.74
N ILE A 34 12.45 -19.59 -17.05
CA ILE A 34 13.57 -18.68 -16.84
C ILE A 34 14.65 -19.28 -15.92
N VAL A 35 14.26 -19.97 -14.86
CA VAL A 35 15.19 -20.64 -13.95
C VAL A 35 16.02 -21.66 -14.71
N ASP A 36 15.41 -22.50 -15.55
CA ASP A 36 16.13 -23.50 -16.33
C ASP A 36 17.06 -22.87 -17.36
N MET A 37 16.66 -21.77 -17.98
CA MET A 37 17.53 -21.06 -18.90
C MET A 37 18.75 -20.44 -18.18
N ILE A 38 18.55 -19.85 -17.00
CA ILE A 38 19.65 -19.35 -16.16
C ILE A 38 20.54 -20.49 -15.67
N ARG A 39 19.99 -21.64 -15.29
CA ARG A 39 20.78 -22.82 -14.89
C ARG A 39 21.66 -23.31 -16.04
N ASN A 40 21.11 -23.37 -17.25
CA ASN A 40 21.87 -23.75 -18.45
C ASN A 40 23.00 -22.75 -18.73
N ASP A 41 22.72 -21.46 -18.65
CA ASP A 41 23.71 -20.40 -18.83
C ASP A 41 24.83 -20.53 -17.78
N ILE A 42 24.49 -20.63 -16.48
CA ILE A 42 25.45 -20.83 -15.37
C ILE A 42 26.25 -22.11 -15.57
N GLY A 43 25.61 -23.19 -16.01
CA GLY A 43 26.23 -24.49 -16.25
C GLY A 43 27.40 -24.47 -17.24
N ARG A 44 27.44 -23.52 -18.18
CA ARG A 44 28.54 -23.37 -19.15
C ARG A 44 29.85 -22.93 -18.52
N VAL A 45 29.78 -22.22 -17.39
CA VAL A 45 30.95 -21.62 -16.72
C VAL A 45 31.13 -22.13 -15.29
N ALA A 46 30.19 -22.93 -14.78
CA ALA A 46 30.25 -23.48 -13.43
C ALA A 46 30.95 -24.85 -13.38
N ARG A 47 31.51 -25.18 -12.22
CA ARG A 47 32.01 -26.53 -11.91
C ARG A 47 30.86 -27.53 -11.98
N VAL A 48 31.10 -28.70 -12.57
CA VAL A 48 30.11 -29.78 -12.66
C VAL A 48 29.55 -30.11 -11.29
N GLY A 49 28.22 -30.25 -11.20
CA GLY A 49 27.50 -30.54 -9.96
C GLY A 49 27.37 -29.38 -8.97
N SER A 50 27.90 -28.18 -9.27
CA SER A 50 27.80 -27.02 -8.37
C SER A 50 26.57 -26.15 -8.55
N VAL A 51 25.82 -26.33 -9.64
CA VAL A 51 24.64 -25.52 -9.95
C VAL A 51 23.45 -25.97 -9.10
N SER A 52 22.84 -25.04 -8.37
CA SER A 52 21.70 -25.32 -7.48
C SER A 52 20.66 -24.19 -7.51
N VAL A 53 19.43 -24.51 -7.10
CA VAL A 53 18.31 -23.56 -7.00
C VAL A 53 17.82 -23.55 -5.55
N PRO A 54 18.49 -22.82 -4.63
CA PRO A 54 18.16 -22.87 -3.22
C PRO A 54 16.80 -22.26 -2.86
N ARG A 55 16.27 -21.37 -3.70
CA ARG A 55 14.97 -20.71 -3.50
C ARG A 55 14.23 -20.61 -4.81
N LEU A 56 12.98 -21.04 -4.83
CA LEU A 56 12.14 -21.11 -6.01
C LEU A 56 10.75 -20.55 -5.66
N PHE A 57 10.28 -19.59 -6.47
CA PHE A 57 8.99 -18.91 -6.29
C PHE A 57 8.86 -18.10 -4.98
N ASP A 58 9.96 -17.49 -4.55
CA ASP A 58 9.89 -16.46 -3.50
C ASP A 58 9.08 -15.27 -4.02
N ILE A 59 8.31 -14.64 -3.15
CA ILE A 59 7.57 -13.42 -3.49
C ILE A 59 8.14 -12.26 -2.68
N GLU A 60 8.63 -11.25 -3.39
CA GLU A 60 9.19 -10.04 -2.82
C GLU A 60 8.19 -8.90 -2.93
N ARG A 61 8.04 -8.13 -1.84
CA ARG A 61 7.25 -6.91 -1.82
C ARG A 61 8.11 -5.74 -2.29
N TYR A 62 7.72 -5.12 -3.39
CA TYR A 62 8.24 -3.83 -3.82
C TYR A 62 7.17 -2.76 -3.62
N PRO A 63 7.52 -1.47 -3.54
CA PRO A 63 6.54 -0.46 -3.18
C PRO A 63 5.33 -0.38 -4.12
N THR A 64 5.51 -0.68 -5.41
CA THR A 64 4.43 -0.58 -6.42
C THR A 64 3.91 -1.94 -6.92
N VAL A 65 4.61 -3.04 -6.64
CA VAL A 65 4.27 -4.39 -7.13
C VAL A 65 4.72 -5.49 -6.16
N LEU A 66 4.09 -6.65 -6.29
CA LEU A 66 4.62 -7.93 -5.80
C LEU A 66 5.35 -8.63 -6.94
N GLN A 67 6.49 -9.26 -6.63
CA GLN A 67 7.34 -9.84 -7.65
C GLN A 67 7.80 -11.24 -7.26
N MET A 68 7.54 -12.21 -8.14
CA MET A 68 8.06 -13.56 -7.97
C MET A 68 9.54 -13.63 -8.43
N THR A 69 10.38 -14.17 -7.55
CA THR A 69 11.83 -14.32 -7.71
C THR A 69 12.25 -15.76 -7.40
N SER A 70 13.39 -16.14 -7.98
CA SER A 70 14.01 -17.45 -7.81
C SER A 70 15.52 -17.25 -7.85
N THR A 71 16.25 -18.01 -7.06
CA THR A 71 17.71 -17.88 -6.90
C THR A 71 18.39 -19.09 -7.51
N VAL A 72 19.37 -18.86 -8.38
CA VAL A 72 20.23 -19.91 -8.96
C VAL A 72 21.68 -19.60 -8.60
N ASN A 73 22.38 -20.59 -8.07
CA ASN A 73 23.77 -20.49 -7.65
C ASN A 73 24.66 -21.43 -8.49
N GLY A 74 25.94 -21.12 -8.61
CA GLY A 74 26.97 -21.99 -9.18
C GLY A 74 28.36 -21.59 -8.69
N ARG A 75 29.30 -22.53 -8.61
CA ARG A 75 30.71 -22.23 -8.30
C ARG A 75 31.51 -22.21 -9.60
N SER A 76 32.28 -21.16 -9.85
CA SER A 76 33.01 -20.99 -11.11
C SER A 76 34.43 -20.49 -10.87
N ASP A 77 35.39 -21.05 -11.63
CA ASP A 77 36.77 -20.55 -11.71
C ASP A 77 37.00 -19.66 -12.92
N ALA A 78 36.00 -19.55 -13.82
CA ALA A 78 36.10 -18.81 -15.07
C ALA A 78 36.42 -17.33 -14.85
N SER A 79 36.96 -16.67 -15.87
CA SER A 79 37.21 -15.24 -15.79
C SER A 79 35.90 -14.46 -15.76
N LEU A 80 35.90 -13.22 -15.23
CA LEU A 80 34.71 -12.38 -15.26
C LEU A 80 34.18 -12.14 -16.70
N PRO A 81 35.01 -11.89 -17.72
CA PRO A 81 34.56 -11.84 -19.11
C PRO A 81 33.81 -13.09 -19.58
N ASP A 82 34.30 -14.29 -19.23
CA ASP A 82 33.64 -15.56 -19.61
C ASP A 82 32.27 -15.70 -18.94
N ILE A 83 32.20 -15.34 -17.64
CA ILE A 83 30.95 -15.34 -16.89
C ILE A 83 29.94 -14.38 -17.53
N LEU A 84 30.36 -13.16 -17.86
CA LEU A 84 29.49 -12.17 -18.52
C LEU A 84 29.05 -12.65 -19.91
N ALA A 85 29.96 -13.21 -20.71
CA ALA A 85 29.64 -13.73 -22.04
C ALA A 85 28.63 -14.89 -21.99
N ALA A 86 28.69 -15.74 -20.95
CA ALA A 86 27.72 -16.81 -20.76
C ALA A 86 26.36 -16.31 -20.24
N MET A 87 26.34 -15.32 -19.34
CA MET A 87 25.11 -14.84 -18.69
C MET A 87 24.34 -13.79 -19.51
N PHE A 88 25.04 -13.04 -20.36
CA PHE A 88 24.50 -11.86 -21.02
C PHE A 88 24.04 -12.15 -22.46
N PRO A 89 22.89 -11.59 -22.91
CA PRO A 89 21.92 -10.83 -22.13
C PRO A 89 21.09 -11.73 -21.21
N CYS A 90 20.50 -11.12 -20.18
CA CYS A 90 19.78 -11.85 -19.15
C CYS A 90 18.64 -12.70 -19.75
N ALA A 91 18.49 -13.91 -19.24
CA ALA A 91 17.46 -14.86 -19.66
C ALA A 91 16.04 -14.27 -19.62
N SER A 92 15.72 -13.55 -18.55
CA SER A 92 14.38 -13.00 -18.30
C SER A 92 13.92 -11.91 -19.28
N ILE A 93 14.84 -11.33 -20.07
CA ILE A 93 14.55 -10.22 -21.01
C ILE A 93 14.76 -10.60 -22.48
N THR A 94 15.33 -11.79 -22.72
CA THR A 94 15.58 -12.34 -24.05
C THR A 94 14.58 -13.41 -24.42
N GLY A 95 14.06 -14.22 -23.48
CA GLY A 95 13.15 -15.33 -23.79
C GLY A 95 13.87 -16.58 -24.31
N ALA A 96 13.11 -17.64 -24.60
CA ALA A 96 13.63 -18.94 -25.02
C ALA A 96 13.01 -19.38 -26.36
N PRO A 97 13.81 -19.84 -27.35
CA PRO A 97 15.27 -19.88 -27.41
C PRO A 97 15.91 -18.49 -27.60
N LYS A 98 16.96 -18.18 -26.81
CA LYS A 98 17.58 -16.85 -26.70
C LYS A 98 17.91 -16.18 -28.04
N VAL A 99 18.58 -16.90 -28.95
CA VAL A 99 19.02 -16.34 -30.25
C VAL A 99 17.82 -15.96 -31.11
N ARG A 100 16.87 -16.88 -31.29
CA ARG A 100 15.69 -16.62 -32.13
C ARG A 100 14.83 -15.50 -31.57
N THR A 101 14.67 -15.42 -30.25
CA THR A 101 13.87 -14.35 -29.66
C THR A 101 14.56 -12.98 -29.80
N MET A 102 15.89 -12.91 -29.74
CA MET A 102 16.61 -11.66 -30.01
C MET A 102 16.46 -11.20 -31.47
N GLU A 103 16.41 -12.12 -32.44
CA GLU A 103 16.10 -11.81 -33.84
C GLU A 103 14.70 -11.22 -33.98
N ILE A 104 13.69 -11.86 -33.38
CA ILE A 104 12.30 -11.37 -33.38
C ILE A 104 12.20 -9.98 -32.73
N ILE A 105 12.86 -9.76 -31.59
CA ILE A 105 12.91 -8.44 -30.94
C ILE A 105 13.50 -7.40 -31.90
N ARG A 106 14.57 -7.75 -32.62
CA ARG A 106 15.21 -6.84 -33.59
C ARG A 106 14.33 -6.55 -34.81
N GLU A 107 13.54 -7.52 -35.26
CA GLU A 107 12.57 -7.36 -36.34
C GLU A 107 11.39 -6.46 -35.94
N LEU A 108 10.92 -6.57 -34.69
CA LEU A 108 9.73 -5.87 -34.21
C LEU A 108 10.00 -4.48 -33.60
N GLU A 109 11.14 -4.27 -32.95
CA GLU A 109 11.43 -3.00 -32.28
C GLU A 109 12.01 -1.96 -33.24
N PRO A 110 11.50 -0.71 -33.23
CA PRO A 110 11.88 0.31 -34.21
C PRO A 110 13.30 0.88 -34.00
N ALA A 111 13.95 0.57 -32.87
CA ALA A 111 15.26 1.11 -32.51
C ALA A 111 16.02 0.14 -31.59
N PRO A 112 17.36 0.25 -31.50
CA PRO A 112 18.14 -0.47 -30.49
C PRO A 112 17.71 -0.09 -29.07
N ARG A 113 17.68 -1.07 -28.16
CA ARG A 113 17.30 -0.86 -26.74
C ARG A 113 18.27 0.02 -25.94
N GLY A 114 19.50 0.22 -26.42
CA GLY A 114 20.52 1.00 -25.71
C GLY A 114 20.84 0.38 -24.36
N VAL A 115 20.75 1.18 -23.28
CA VAL A 115 20.98 0.69 -21.91
C VAL A 115 19.86 -0.26 -21.45
N TYR A 116 18.64 -0.13 -21.97
CA TYR A 116 17.51 -0.97 -21.55
C TYR A 116 17.80 -2.45 -21.76
N THR A 117 17.54 -3.25 -20.74
CA THR A 117 17.86 -4.70 -20.67
C THR A 117 19.35 -5.05 -20.70
N GLY A 118 20.22 -4.04 -20.63
CA GLY A 118 21.66 -4.17 -20.40
C GLY A 118 22.02 -4.53 -18.96
N ALA A 119 23.27 -4.30 -18.57
CA ALA A 119 23.79 -4.53 -17.22
C ALA A 119 24.38 -3.24 -16.63
N ILE A 120 24.03 -2.93 -15.38
CA ILE A 120 24.59 -1.81 -14.61
C ILE A 120 25.14 -2.39 -13.31
N GLY A 121 26.39 -2.12 -12.98
CA GLY A 121 27.02 -2.77 -11.82
C GLY A 121 28.40 -2.26 -11.48
N THR A 122 29.01 -2.95 -10.52
CA THR A 122 30.36 -2.66 -10.01
C THR A 122 31.21 -3.92 -10.03
N ILE A 123 32.52 -3.72 -10.19
CA ILE A 123 33.55 -4.76 -10.10
C ILE A 123 34.58 -4.26 -9.10
N SER A 124 34.94 -5.10 -8.14
CA SER A 124 35.90 -4.82 -7.09
C SER A 124 36.99 -5.91 -7.04
N PRO A 125 38.16 -5.61 -6.44
CA PRO A 125 39.18 -6.63 -6.19
C PRO A 125 38.64 -7.85 -5.43
N GLY A 126 39.33 -8.99 -5.54
CA GLY A 126 38.93 -10.23 -4.84
C GLY A 126 37.77 -10.99 -5.51
N ARG A 127 37.59 -10.84 -6.83
CA ARG A 127 36.53 -11.51 -7.63
C ARG A 127 35.11 -11.18 -7.14
N GLN A 128 34.89 -9.94 -6.70
CA GLN A 128 33.57 -9.44 -6.32
C GLN A 128 33.00 -8.59 -7.44
N ALA A 129 31.83 -8.96 -7.94
CA ALA A 129 31.10 -8.16 -8.91
C ALA A 129 29.60 -8.30 -8.68
N GLN A 130 28.86 -7.21 -8.85
CA GLN A 130 27.41 -7.19 -8.73
C GLN A 130 26.83 -6.38 -9.88
N PHE A 131 25.89 -6.98 -10.60
CA PHE A 131 25.20 -6.34 -11.72
C PHE A 131 23.70 -6.45 -11.54
N ASN A 132 23.01 -5.38 -11.91
CA ASN A 132 21.57 -5.35 -12.10
C ASN A 132 21.28 -5.37 -13.60
N VAL A 133 20.17 -6.02 -13.98
CA VAL A 133 19.61 -5.84 -15.31
C VAL A 133 19.02 -4.43 -15.37
N ALA A 134 19.35 -3.68 -16.43
CA ALA A 134 18.90 -2.32 -16.64
C ALA A 134 17.43 -2.26 -17.10
N ILE A 135 16.54 -2.70 -16.20
CA ILE A 135 15.09 -2.57 -16.27
C ILE A 135 14.64 -1.52 -15.26
N ARG A 136 13.44 -0.97 -15.45
CA ARG A 136 12.93 0.15 -14.62
C ARG A 136 13.92 1.30 -14.48
N THR A 137 14.68 1.57 -15.55
CA THR A 137 15.76 2.56 -15.58
C THR A 137 15.36 3.69 -16.52
N VAL A 138 15.51 4.94 -16.07
CA VAL A 138 15.34 6.13 -16.92
C VAL A 138 16.70 6.52 -17.47
N THR A 139 16.81 6.66 -18.79
CA THR A 139 17.97 7.30 -19.43
C THR A 139 17.64 8.76 -19.70
N ILE A 140 18.45 9.67 -19.16
CA ILE A 140 18.27 11.11 -19.31
C ILE A 140 19.36 11.65 -20.25
N ASP A 141 18.93 12.11 -21.41
CA ASP A 141 19.77 12.91 -22.31
C ASP A 141 19.61 14.39 -21.91
N ARG A 142 20.66 14.93 -21.27
CA ARG A 142 20.69 16.33 -20.83
C ARG A 142 20.87 17.32 -21.98
N THR A 143 21.43 16.89 -23.11
CA THR A 143 21.61 17.78 -24.26
C THR A 143 20.30 17.92 -25.02
N ALA A 144 19.61 16.80 -25.27
CA ALA A 144 18.31 16.77 -25.94
C ALA A 144 17.12 17.07 -25.00
N GLN A 145 17.37 17.28 -23.70
CA GLN A 145 16.34 17.48 -22.66
C GLN A 145 15.25 16.40 -22.68
N ARG A 146 15.66 15.13 -22.86
CA ARG A 146 14.75 13.99 -23.02
C ARG A 146 15.03 12.90 -22.00
N ALA A 147 13.99 12.49 -21.29
CA ALA A 147 14.00 11.29 -20.45
C ALA A 147 13.30 10.14 -21.18
N THR A 148 13.94 8.98 -21.23
CA THR A 148 13.39 7.76 -21.86
C THR A 148 13.29 6.66 -20.83
N TYR A 149 12.10 6.06 -20.72
CA TYR A 149 11.85 4.89 -19.87
C TYR A 149 11.28 3.77 -20.73
N ASN A 150 12.05 2.70 -20.87
CA ASN A 150 11.63 1.52 -21.62
C ASN A 150 11.04 0.48 -20.67
N VAL A 151 9.94 -0.14 -21.10
CA VAL A 151 9.23 -1.18 -20.35
C VAL A 151 8.73 -2.24 -21.31
N GLY A 152 8.61 -3.46 -20.83
CA GLY A 152 8.17 -4.59 -21.63
C GLY A 152 7.65 -5.72 -20.75
N SER A 153 7.05 -6.70 -21.42
CA SER A 153 6.61 -7.96 -20.83
C SER A 153 7.17 -9.14 -21.62
N GLY A 154 7.10 -10.33 -21.04
CA GLY A 154 7.43 -11.55 -21.78
C GLY A 154 6.17 -12.12 -22.37
N ILE A 155 6.22 -12.57 -23.62
CA ILE A 155 5.08 -13.09 -24.35
C ILE A 155 5.24 -14.62 -24.46
N VAL A 156 4.21 -15.35 -24.06
CA VAL A 156 4.06 -16.79 -24.28
C VAL A 156 2.89 -17.05 -25.22
N TRP A 157 2.72 -18.30 -25.66
CA TRP A 157 1.72 -18.66 -26.67
C TRP A 157 0.27 -18.31 -26.26
N ASP A 158 -0.02 -18.41 -24.97
CA ASP A 158 -1.32 -18.12 -24.35
C ASP A 158 -1.40 -16.72 -23.73
N SER A 159 -0.44 -15.82 -24.03
CA SER A 159 -0.50 -14.43 -23.59
C SER A 159 -1.64 -13.68 -24.29
N ASP A 160 -2.44 -12.96 -23.52
CA ASP A 160 -3.36 -11.95 -24.03
C ASP A 160 -2.66 -10.59 -24.16
N ALA A 161 -2.79 -9.94 -25.32
CA ALA A 161 -2.07 -8.70 -25.60
C ALA A 161 -2.47 -7.54 -24.66
N SER A 162 -3.73 -7.50 -24.23
CA SER A 162 -4.22 -6.44 -23.34
C SER A 162 -3.68 -6.60 -21.93
N ASP A 163 -3.59 -7.84 -21.44
CA ASP A 163 -3.00 -8.17 -20.14
C ASP A 163 -1.50 -7.84 -20.11
N GLU A 164 -0.74 -8.20 -21.16
CA GLU A 164 0.69 -7.90 -21.24
C GLU A 164 0.98 -6.39 -21.28
N TYR A 165 0.11 -5.63 -21.96
CA TYR A 165 0.18 -4.18 -21.96
C TYR A 165 -0.17 -3.59 -20.59
N ALA A 166 -1.18 -4.13 -19.91
CA ALA A 166 -1.53 -3.74 -18.55
C ALA A 166 -0.36 -4.01 -17.56
N GLU A 167 0.34 -5.14 -17.69
CA GLU A 167 1.56 -5.44 -16.93
C GLU A 167 2.67 -4.42 -17.19
N CYS A 168 2.87 -4.01 -18.44
CA CYS A 168 3.83 -2.97 -18.78
C CYS A 168 3.50 -1.64 -18.10
N ARG A 169 2.22 -1.24 -18.13
CA ARG A 169 1.74 -0.04 -17.44
C ARG A 169 1.95 -0.14 -15.93
N LEU A 170 1.66 -1.31 -15.33
CA LEU A 170 1.89 -1.58 -13.92
C LEU A 170 3.37 -1.39 -13.53
N LYS A 171 4.30 -1.92 -14.34
CA LYS A 171 5.75 -1.76 -14.14
C LYS A 171 6.20 -0.30 -14.27
N SER A 172 5.55 0.49 -15.13
CA SER A 172 5.87 1.91 -15.31
C SER A 172 5.35 2.83 -14.21
N ARG A 173 4.48 2.35 -13.31
CA ARG A 173 3.90 3.18 -12.23
C ARG A 173 4.95 3.88 -11.36
N VAL A 174 6.15 3.32 -11.27
CA VAL A 174 7.29 3.94 -10.56
C VAL A 174 7.60 5.38 -11.01
N LEU A 175 7.22 5.77 -12.23
CA LEU A 175 7.43 7.12 -12.75
C LEU A 175 6.43 8.15 -12.23
N VAL A 176 5.22 7.71 -11.88
CA VAL A 176 4.09 8.60 -11.54
C VAL A 176 3.72 8.49 -10.06
N GLU A 177 4.09 7.40 -9.41
CA GLU A 177 3.74 7.14 -8.03
C GLU A 177 4.52 8.05 -7.09
N GLN A 178 3.81 9.02 -6.51
CA GLN A 178 4.36 9.91 -5.51
C GLN A 178 4.60 9.13 -4.21
N ARG A 179 5.84 9.18 -3.71
CA ARG A 179 6.20 8.64 -2.40
C ARG A 179 6.48 9.79 -1.45
N PRO A 180 5.45 10.29 -0.75
CA PRO A 180 5.67 11.28 0.28
C PRO A 180 6.56 10.69 1.38
N SER A 181 7.31 11.54 2.08
CA SER A 181 7.86 11.17 3.38
C SER A 181 6.72 11.10 4.38
N PHE A 182 6.70 10.06 5.21
CA PHE A 182 5.69 9.86 6.24
C PHE A 182 6.26 9.03 7.39
N ASP A 183 5.62 9.17 8.55
CA ASP A 183 5.77 8.26 9.68
C ASP A 183 4.47 7.47 9.83
N LEU A 184 4.58 6.22 10.27
CA LEU A 184 3.44 5.51 10.82
C LEU A 184 3.03 6.19 12.13
N LEU A 185 1.73 6.30 12.36
CA LEU A 185 1.17 7.12 13.41
C LEU A 185 0.17 6.30 14.21
N GLU A 186 0.28 6.33 15.53
CA GLU A 186 -0.82 5.95 16.43
C GLU A 186 -1.14 7.06 17.41
N SER A 187 -2.39 7.11 17.86
CA SER A 187 -2.85 8.04 18.90
C SER A 187 -3.77 7.29 19.83
N LEU A 188 -3.36 7.19 21.09
CA LEU A 188 -3.96 6.36 22.12
C LEU A 188 -4.44 7.24 23.27
N LEU A 189 -5.57 6.84 23.87
CA LEU A 189 -5.97 7.34 25.19
C LEU A 189 -5.15 6.63 26.26
N TRP A 190 -4.65 7.42 27.22
CA TRP A 190 -4.03 6.91 28.43
C TRP A 190 -4.72 7.53 29.65
N THR A 191 -5.03 6.70 30.64
CA THR A 191 -5.51 7.15 31.96
C THR A 191 -4.60 6.62 33.06
N PRO A 192 -4.45 7.33 34.19
CA PRO A 192 -3.69 6.82 35.34
C PRO A 192 -4.25 5.50 35.90
N ALA A 193 -5.57 5.27 35.81
CA ALA A 193 -6.24 4.12 36.40
C ALA A 193 -6.17 2.86 35.52
N GLU A 194 -6.35 3.00 34.21
CA GLU A 194 -6.53 1.86 33.28
C GLU A 194 -5.36 1.70 32.31
N GLY A 195 -4.45 2.68 32.25
CA GLY A 195 -3.37 2.71 31.28
C GLY A 195 -3.87 3.02 29.87
N TYR A 196 -3.31 2.33 28.87
CA TYR A 196 -3.64 2.57 27.47
C TYR A 196 -4.90 1.83 27.02
N PHE A 197 -5.89 2.58 26.54
CA PHE A 197 -7.09 2.01 25.94
C PHE A 197 -6.77 1.37 24.58
N LEU A 198 -7.18 0.11 24.38
CA LEU A 198 -6.97 -0.69 23.16
C LEU A 198 -5.50 -0.77 22.70
N LEU A 199 -4.57 -0.88 23.65
CA LEU A 199 -3.13 -0.89 23.36
C LEU A 199 -2.75 -1.94 22.32
N ASP A 200 -3.29 -3.15 22.45
CA ASP A 200 -2.88 -4.26 21.59
C ASP A 200 -3.43 -4.13 20.17
N GLU A 201 -4.65 -3.63 20.01
CA GLU A 201 -5.26 -3.33 18.72
C GLU A 201 -4.51 -2.20 18.00
N HIS A 202 -4.04 -1.19 18.74
CA HIS A 202 -3.18 -0.14 18.22
C HIS A 202 -1.84 -0.68 17.73
N LEU A 203 -1.22 -1.57 18.50
CA LEU A 203 0.05 -2.21 18.13
C LEU A 203 -0.11 -3.15 16.93
N ASP A 204 -1.22 -3.87 16.83
CA ASP A 204 -1.52 -4.75 15.70
C ASP A 204 -1.71 -3.97 14.40
N ARG A 205 -2.46 -2.86 14.44
CA ARG A 205 -2.63 -1.98 13.27
C ARG A 205 -1.31 -1.35 12.83
N LEU A 206 -0.50 -0.89 13.78
CA LEU A 206 0.83 -0.34 13.51
C LEU A 206 1.73 -1.40 12.87
N ALA A 207 1.76 -2.61 13.43
CA ALA A 207 2.56 -3.71 12.90
C ALA A 207 2.12 -4.12 11.50
N ALA A 208 0.80 -4.18 11.23
CA ALA A 208 0.27 -4.47 9.90
C ALA A 208 0.70 -3.42 8.87
N SER A 209 0.64 -2.14 9.23
CA SER A 209 1.10 -1.05 8.35
C SER A 209 2.62 -1.08 8.16
N ALA A 210 3.38 -1.36 9.22
CA ALA A 210 4.83 -1.51 9.14
C ALA A 210 5.24 -2.65 8.19
N ALA A 211 4.59 -3.81 8.29
CA ALA A 211 4.81 -4.92 7.38
C ALA A 211 4.46 -4.57 5.93
N TYR A 212 3.34 -3.87 5.71
CA TYR A 212 2.92 -3.42 4.37
C TYR A 212 3.93 -2.47 3.72
N PHE A 213 4.49 -1.53 4.47
CA PHE A 213 5.50 -0.58 3.96
C PHE A 213 6.94 -1.09 4.04
N GLY A 214 7.18 -2.28 4.60
CA GLY A 214 8.53 -2.84 4.77
C GLY A 214 9.34 -2.16 5.89
N VAL A 215 8.68 -1.51 6.85
CA VAL A 215 9.31 -0.89 8.02
C VAL A 215 9.56 -1.95 9.08
N VAL A 216 10.82 -2.12 9.47
CA VAL A 216 11.20 -3.09 10.51
C VAL A 216 11.07 -2.43 11.88
N VAL A 217 10.05 -2.83 12.65
CA VAL A 217 9.85 -2.35 14.03
C VAL A 217 9.33 -3.48 14.92
N ALA A 218 9.96 -3.65 16.08
CA ALA A 218 9.52 -4.63 17.07
C ALA A 218 8.41 -4.05 17.94
N ARG A 219 7.30 -4.79 18.10
CA ARG A 219 6.17 -4.41 18.97
C ARG A 219 6.62 -4.06 20.40
N ALA A 220 7.56 -4.83 20.94
CA ALA A 220 8.14 -4.59 22.27
C ALA A 220 8.81 -3.22 22.39
N ARG A 221 9.47 -2.74 21.33
CA ARG A 221 10.11 -1.42 21.31
C ARG A 221 9.08 -0.29 21.38
N VAL A 222 7.99 -0.41 20.63
CA VAL A 222 6.89 0.56 20.65
C VAL A 222 6.22 0.58 22.04
N ARG A 223 5.98 -0.60 22.61
CA ARG A 223 5.42 -0.73 23.97
C ARG A 223 6.31 -0.08 25.02
N ALA A 224 7.63 -0.30 24.97
CA ALA A 224 8.58 0.30 25.89
C ALA A 224 8.61 1.84 25.77
N GLU A 225 8.61 2.39 24.55
CA GLU A 225 8.52 3.83 24.32
C GLU A 225 7.23 4.44 24.89
N LEU A 226 6.09 3.78 24.66
CA LEU A 226 4.80 4.20 25.23
C LEU A 226 4.85 4.19 26.76
N GLN A 227 5.33 3.11 27.38
CA GLN A 227 5.49 3.03 28.84
C GLN A 227 6.40 4.13 29.40
N GLN A 228 7.51 4.43 28.72
CA GLN A 228 8.39 5.53 29.14
C GLN A 228 7.69 6.89 29.06
N ARG A 229 6.82 7.09 28.07
CA ARG A 229 6.09 8.35 27.87
C ARG A 229 5.07 8.65 28.96
N THR A 230 4.62 7.64 29.71
CA THR A 230 3.66 7.84 30.81
C THR A 230 4.32 8.35 32.08
N VAL A 231 5.65 8.36 32.17
CA VAL A 231 6.38 8.90 33.33
C VAL A 231 6.07 10.39 33.48
N GLY A 232 5.49 10.76 34.61
CA GLY A 232 5.08 12.14 34.93
C GLY A 232 3.78 12.59 34.26
N LEU A 233 2.96 11.67 33.75
CA LEU A 233 1.57 11.98 33.39
C LEU A 233 0.66 11.77 34.59
N ASP A 234 -0.08 12.82 34.96
CA ASP A 234 -0.90 12.84 36.19
C ASP A 234 -2.41 12.82 35.89
N GLY A 235 -2.80 12.89 34.61
CA GLY A 235 -4.19 13.02 34.18
C GLY A 235 -4.46 12.38 32.81
N VAL A 236 -5.71 12.46 32.37
CA VAL A 236 -6.14 11.80 31.13
C VAL A 236 -5.39 12.41 29.95
N SER A 237 -4.72 11.57 29.16
CA SER A 237 -3.76 12.03 28.17
C SER A 237 -3.96 11.35 26.83
N LYS A 238 -3.79 12.13 25.75
CA LYS A 238 -3.58 11.59 24.42
C LYS A 238 -2.09 11.38 24.21
N VAL A 239 -1.68 10.13 24.02
CA VAL A 239 -0.30 9.81 23.65
C VAL A 239 -0.24 9.47 22.17
N ARG A 240 0.62 10.16 21.45
CA ARG A 240 0.90 9.90 20.03
C ARG A 240 2.26 9.23 19.92
N VAL A 241 2.33 8.16 19.15
CA VAL A 241 3.58 7.48 18.79
C VAL A 241 3.78 7.52 17.28
N LEU A 242 5.03 7.72 16.87
CA LEU A 242 5.48 7.80 15.49
C LEU A 242 6.56 6.75 15.26
N VAL A 243 6.50 6.08 14.10
CA VAL A 243 7.56 5.19 13.62
C VAL A 243 7.98 5.63 12.23
N ASP A 244 9.24 6.04 12.09
CA ASP A 244 9.79 6.46 10.79
C ASP A 244 10.15 5.25 9.90
N GLU A 245 10.52 5.52 8.64
CA GLU A 245 10.88 4.49 7.65
C GLU A 245 12.07 3.60 8.06
N HIS A 246 12.86 4.01 9.05
CA HIS A 246 13.98 3.25 9.61
C HIS A 246 13.61 2.51 10.91
N GLY A 247 12.33 2.52 11.30
CA GLY A 247 11.87 1.87 12.52
C GLY A 247 12.25 2.60 13.80
N ARG A 248 12.63 3.89 13.75
CA ARG A 248 12.85 4.69 14.96
C ARG A 248 11.50 5.11 15.53
N VAL A 249 11.33 4.89 16.82
CA VAL A 249 10.09 5.17 17.54
C VAL A 249 10.25 6.47 18.32
N ARG A 250 9.24 7.34 18.29
CA ARG A 250 9.16 8.57 19.10
C ARG A 250 7.76 8.75 19.63
N SER A 251 7.62 9.36 20.80
CA SER A 251 6.31 9.62 21.39
C SER A 251 6.16 11.04 21.94
N GLN A 252 4.92 11.52 21.95
CA GLN A 252 4.52 12.78 22.58
C GLN A 252 3.20 12.60 23.32
N ALA A 253 3.01 13.31 24.43
CA ALA A 253 1.79 13.28 25.21
C ALA A 253 1.20 14.69 25.34
N VAL A 254 -0.13 14.78 25.33
CA VAL A 254 -0.89 16.01 25.58
C VAL A 254 -2.01 15.67 26.55
N SER A 255 -2.12 16.43 27.66
CA SER A 255 -3.24 16.30 28.60
C SER A 255 -4.56 16.68 27.92
N LEU A 256 -5.61 15.93 28.23
CA LEU A 256 -6.98 16.16 27.80
C LEU A 256 -7.82 16.87 28.87
N ASP A 257 -7.23 17.18 30.04
CA ASP A 257 -7.93 17.64 31.25
C ASP A 257 -8.45 19.10 31.18
N ALA A 258 -8.33 19.79 30.04
CA ALA A 258 -8.57 21.23 29.94
C ALA A 258 -9.42 21.70 28.74
N GLY A 259 -10.23 20.83 28.11
CA GLY A 259 -11.11 21.29 27.04
C GLY A 259 -12.38 20.46 26.91
N ALA A 260 -13.53 21.09 27.17
CA ALA A 260 -14.82 20.53 26.80
C ALA A 260 -14.82 20.28 25.28
N THR A 261 -15.09 19.04 24.87
CA THR A 261 -15.46 18.77 23.49
C THR A 261 -16.82 19.40 23.24
N VAL A 262 -16.89 20.30 22.24
CA VAL A 262 -18.17 20.83 21.79
C VAL A 262 -18.96 19.67 21.20
N GLU A 263 -20.09 19.37 21.82
CA GLU A 263 -21.06 18.40 21.34
C GLU A 263 -22.42 19.08 21.10
N PRO A 264 -23.13 18.73 20.02
CA PRO A 264 -22.72 17.78 18.98
C PRO A 264 -21.61 18.36 18.08
N VAL A 265 -20.76 17.48 17.55
CA VAL A 265 -19.73 17.85 16.56
C VAL A 265 -20.41 18.24 15.26
N ARG A 266 -20.22 19.48 14.79
CA ARG A 266 -20.78 19.92 13.51
C ARG A 266 -19.93 19.37 12.38
N VAL A 267 -20.55 18.62 11.49
CA VAL A 267 -19.88 18.01 10.34
C VAL A 267 -20.45 18.51 9.03
N GLY A 268 -19.58 18.62 8.03
CA GLY A 268 -19.97 18.89 6.65
C GLY A 268 -19.45 17.84 5.70
N LEU A 269 -20.06 17.75 4.52
CA LEU A 269 -19.59 16.84 3.48
C LEU A 269 -18.38 17.45 2.75
N ALA A 270 -17.35 16.63 2.53
CA ALA A 270 -16.19 17.03 1.73
C ALA A 270 -16.62 17.44 0.31
N ALA A 271 -16.02 18.50 -0.23
CA ALA A 271 -16.38 19.03 -1.54
C ALA A 271 -16.12 18.05 -2.70
N MET A 272 -15.11 17.18 -2.56
CA MET A 272 -14.71 16.21 -3.57
C MET A 272 -14.66 14.80 -2.96
N PRO A 273 -14.99 13.76 -3.76
CA PRO A 273 -14.90 12.39 -3.29
C PRO A 273 -13.45 11.95 -3.13
N VAL A 274 -13.22 11.02 -2.21
CA VAL A 274 -11.97 10.27 -2.11
C VAL A 274 -11.93 9.15 -3.14
N ASP A 275 -10.72 8.76 -3.53
CA ASP A 275 -10.48 7.58 -4.36
C ASP A 275 -10.23 6.36 -3.46
N PRO A 276 -11.10 5.33 -3.45
CA PRO A 276 -10.87 4.10 -2.68
C PRO A 276 -9.62 3.31 -3.09
N ALA A 277 -9.01 3.60 -4.24
CA ALA A 277 -7.72 3.03 -4.63
C ALA A 277 -6.53 3.70 -3.90
N ASN A 278 -6.76 4.82 -3.22
CA ASN A 278 -5.72 5.53 -2.48
C ASN A 278 -5.35 4.77 -1.19
N ILE A 279 -4.15 4.17 -1.19
CA ILE A 279 -3.63 3.38 -0.08
C ILE A 279 -3.51 4.17 1.24
N TRP A 280 -3.39 5.50 1.19
CA TRP A 280 -3.24 6.34 2.37
C TRP A 280 -4.50 6.43 3.23
N LEU A 281 -5.66 6.00 2.70
CA LEU A 281 -6.90 5.86 3.47
C LEU A 281 -6.85 4.67 4.43
N TYR A 282 -6.05 3.66 4.14
CA TYR A 282 -6.07 2.38 4.86
C TYR A 282 -4.97 2.25 5.92
N HIS A 283 -4.05 3.20 5.94
CA HIS A 283 -2.91 3.22 6.84
C HIS A 283 -2.86 4.51 7.64
N LYS A 284 -2.71 4.40 8.97
CA LYS A 284 -2.63 5.57 9.83
C LYS A 284 -1.22 6.15 9.78
N THR A 285 -1.04 7.21 9.00
CA THR A 285 0.26 7.87 8.81
C THR A 285 0.18 9.37 9.09
N THR A 286 1.34 10.03 9.08
CA THR A 286 1.44 11.50 9.05
C THR A 286 1.14 12.09 7.68
N HIS A 287 1.09 11.28 6.61
CA HIS A 287 0.65 11.73 5.29
C HIS A 287 -0.88 11.82 5.25
N ARG A 288 -1.40 13.02 5.49
CA ARG A 288 -2.83 13.28 5.69
C ARG A 288 -3.45 14.18 4.62
N ALA A 289 -2.82 14.28 3.45
CA ALA A 289 -3.22 15.20 2.38
C ALA A 289 -4.71 15.11 2.01
N VAL A 290 -5.29 13.91 1.93
CA VAL A 290 -6.72 13.71 1.65
C VAL A 290 -7.59 14.35 2.73
N TYR A 291 -7.26 14.11 4.01
CA TYR A 291 -8.01 14.64 5.15
C TYR A 291 -7.82 16.15 5.30
N ASP A 292 -6.62 16.66 5.03
CA ASP A 292 -6.31 18.08 5.12
C ASP A 292 -7.01 18.86 4.00
N ALA A 293 -7.08 18.31 2.79
CA ALA A 293 -7.85 18.87 1.68
C ALA A 293 -9.36 18.89 1.99
N ALA A 294 -9.89 17.80 2.57
CA ALA A 294 -11.29 17.75 3.00
C ALA A 294 -11.60 18.84 4.04
N ARG A 295 -10.76 19.00 5.07
CA ARG A 295 -10.89 20.08 6.07
C ARG A 295 -10.80 21.47 5.46
N ALA A 296 -9.83 21.70 4.57
CA ALA A 296 -9.68 22.98 3.89
C ALA A 296 -10.91 23.34 3.04
N SER A 297 -11.64 22.35 2.52
CA SER A 297 -12.88 22.58 1.79
C SER A 297 -14.06 23.01 2.67
N ARG A 298 -13.99 22.79 3.99
CA ARG A 298 -15.07 23.01 4.96
C ARG A 298 -14.58 23.64 6.28
N PRO A 299 -14.09 24.89 6.24
CA PRO A 299 -13.65 25.61 7.44
C PRO A 299 -14.79 25.99 8.40
N ASP A 300 -16.04 25.81 7.96
CA ASP A 300 -17.28 26.02 8.71
C ASP A 300 -17.62 24.88 9.69
N CYS A 301 -16.94 23.74 9.58
CA CYS A 301 -17.23 22.51 10.31
C CYS A 301 -16.16 22.20 11.38
N ASP A 302 -16.55 21.44 12.40
CA ASP A 302 -15.64 20.91 13.42
C ASP A 302 -14.92 19.64 12.93
N ASP A 303 -15.56 18.85 12.07
CA ASP A 303 -14.98 17.72 11.33
C ASP A 303 -15.66 17.61 9.94
N VAL A 304 -15.09 16.82 9.03
CA VAL A 304 -15.58 16.69 7.64
C VAL A 304 -15.81 15.23 7.33
N LEU A 305 -17.02 14.90 6.86
CA LEU A 305 -17.37 13.57 6.34
C LEU A 305 -16.84 13.40 4.93
N LEU A 306 -16.11 12.32 4.72
CA LEU A 306 -15.59 11.92 3.41
C LEU A 306 -16.55 10.93 2.76
N TRP A 307 -16.53 10.91 1.43
CA TRP A 307 -17.35 10.03 0.60
C TRP A 307 -16.56 9.63 -0.64
N ASN A 308 -16.90 8.52 -1.29
CA ASN A 308 -16.20 8.02 -2.47
C ASN A 308 -16.97 8.28 -3.77
N SER A 309 -16.36 7.95 -4.91
CA SER A 309 -16.97 8.14 -6.23
C SER A 309 -18.26 7.33 -6.48
N ALA A 310 -18.54 6.30 -5.67
CA ALA A 310 -19.79 5.56 -5.70
C ALA A 310 -20.92 6.22 -4.87
N GLY A 311 -20.65 7.37 -4.24
CA GLY A 311 -21.62 8.07 -3.39
C GLY A 311 -21.77 7.47 -1.99
N GLU A 312 -20.86 6.59 -1.58
CA GLU A 312 -20.82 6.02 -0.23
C GLU A 312 -20.00 6.91 0.69
N LEU A 313 -20.49 7.12 1.91
CA LEU A 313 -19.72 7.69 3.00
C LEU A 313 -18.60 6.75 3.41
N THR A 314 -17.49 7.31 3.84
CA THR A 314 -16.33 6.54 4.30
C THR A 314 -16.11 6.77 5.80
N GLU A 315 -15.41 7.82 6.16
CA GLU A 315 -15.12 8.22 7.54
C GLU A 315 -15.14 9.75 7.67
N ALA A 316 -14.94 10.27 8.87
CA ALA A 316 -14.63 11.67 9.09
C ALA A 316 -13.12 11.89 9.08
N SER A 317 -12.68 13.14 8.96
CA SER A 317 -11.25 13.46 8.87
C SER A 317 -10.42 12.98 10.07
N SER A 318 -11.04 12.82 11.25
CA SER A 318 -10.36 12.36 12.47
C SER A 318 -10.92 11.09 13.10
N SER A 319 -12.04 10.57 12.61
CA SER A 319 -12.87 9.57 13.31
C SER A 319 -13.62 8.68 12.30
N ASN A 320 -13.97 7.47 12.70
CA ASN A 320 -14.89 6.66 11.88
C ASN A 320 -16.33 7.12 12.10
N LEU A 321 -17.14 6.94 11.04
CA LEU A 321 -18.55 7.29 11.03
C LEU A 321 -19.40 6.12 11.55
N VAL A 322 -20.40 6.45 12.37
CA VAL A 322 -21.51 5.55 12.69
C VAL A 322 -22.82 6.32 12.48
N VAL A 323 -23.78 5.70 11.82
CA VAL A 323 -25.13 6.23 11.60
C VAL A 323 -26.15 5.30 12.22
N ARG A 324 -27.23 5.84 12.80
CA ARG A 324 -28.39 5.03 13.17
C ARG A 324 -29.39 4.96 12.01
N LEU A 325 -29.46 3.81 11.36
CA LEU A 325 -30.35 3.52 10.24
C LEU A 325 -31.21 2.30 10.58
N ASP A 326 -32.53 2.42 10.39
CA ASP A 326 -33.48 1.32 10.63
C ASP A 326 -33.39 0.72 12.05
N GLY A 327 -32.99 1.53 13.04
CA GLY A 327 -32.79 1.13 14.43
C GLY A 327 -31.40 0.57 14.75
N GLU A 328 -30.59 0.23 13.73
CA GLU A 328 -29.25 -0.33 13.89
C GLU A 328 -28.15 0.74 13.83
N LEU A 329 -27.05 0.49 14.54
CA LEU A 329 -25.83 1.29 14.43
C LEU A 329 -24.95 0.74 13.31
N VAL A 330 -24.86 1.49 12.23
CA VAL A 330 -24.18 1.07 11.00
C VAL A 330 -22.92 1.90 10.78
N THR A 331 -21.83 1.24 10.39
CA THR A 331 -20.58 1.90 9.96
C THR A 331 -20.20 1.46 8.54
N PRO A 332 -19.70 2.37 7.67
CA PRO A 332 -19.28 2.00 6.31
C PRO A 332 -18.16 0.95 6.34
N PRO A 333 -18.09 0.01 5.38
CA PRO A 333 -17.04 -0.99 5.31
C PRO A 333 -15.69 -0.38 4.94
N VAL A 334 -14.60 -1.04 5.34
CA VAL A 334 -13.23 -0.61 4.96
C VAL A 334 -13.09 -0.49 3.44
N THR A 335 -13.78 -1.34 2.67
CA THR A 335 -13.79 -1.32 1.20
C THR A 335 -14.32 -0.02 0.59
N SER A 336 -15.07 0.79 1.34
CA SER A 336 -15.54 2.10 0.88
C SER A 336 -14.40 3.15 0.85
N GLY A 337 -13.24 2.87 1.45
CA GLY A 337 -12.06 3.76 1.44
C GLY A 337 -11.90 4.53 2.75
N LEU A 338 -11.66 3.82 3.84
CA LEU A 338 -11.47 4.40 5.18
C LEU A 338 -10.44 3.62 6.01
N LEU A 339 -9.95 4.27 7.06
CA LEU A 339 -9.06 3.65 8.03
C LEU A 339 -9.83 2.67 8.92
N ALA A 340 -9.34 1.45 9.05
CA ALA A 340 -9.83 0.49 10.04
C ALA A 340 -9.50 0.97 11.48
N GLY A 341 -10.39 1.79 12.06
CA GLY A 341 -10.28 2.28 13.43
C GLY A 341 -10.15 1.15 14.46
N THR A 342 -9.31 1.32 15.47
CA THR A 342 -9.16 0.34 16.57
C THR A 342 -10.43 0.26 17.39
N PHE A 343 -11.02 1.41 17.75
CA PHE A 343 -12.29 1.43 18.46
C PHE A 343 -13.45 0.94 17.58
N ARG A 344 -13.47 1.31 16.30
CA ARG A 344 -14.43 0.76 15.32
C ARG A 344 -14.36 -0.77 15.25
N ARG A 345 -13.16 -1.34 15.15
CA ARG A 345 -12.94 -2.80 15.14
C ARG A 345 -13.46 -3.44 16.42
N ASN A 346 -13.09 -2.90 17.58
CA ASN A 346 -13.52 -3.42 18.87
C ASN A 346 -15.06 -3.46 19.00
N LEU A 347 -15.76 -2.42 18.54
CA LEU A 347 -17.22 -2.38 18.56
C LEU A 347 -17.87 -3.34 17.55
N LEU A 348 -17.27 -3.55 16.38
CA LEU A 348 -17.73 -4.56 15.41
C LEU A 348 -17.56 -5.98 15.97
N GLU A 349 -16.43 -6.27 16.61
CA GLU A 349 -16.16 -7.57 17.24
C GLU A 349 -17.07 -7.84 18.45
N ALA A 350 -17.46 -6.78 19.16
CA ALA A 350 -18.46 -6.84 20.23
C ALA A 350 -19.91 -7.00 19.72
N GLY A 351 -20.15 -6.86 18.41
CA GLY A 351 -21.49 -6.90 17.82
C GLY A 351 -22.33 -5.64 18.08
N GLU A 352 -21.70 -4.54 18.51
CA GLU A 352 -22.38 -3.25 18.75
C GLU A 352 -22.61 -2.45 17.47
N LEU A 353 -21.81 -2.72 16.43
CA LEU A 353 -21.92 -2.12 15.11
C LEU A 353 -22.19 -3.19 14.05
N VAL A 354 -22.92 -2.79 13.02
CA VAL A 354 -23.07 -3.56 11.77
C VAL A 354 -22.29 -2.86 10.66
N GLU A 355 -21.49 -3.63 9.91
CA GLU A 355 -20.78 -3.11 8.76
C GLU A 355 -21.66 -3.20 7.50
N ARG A 356 -21.98 -2.06 6.88
CA ARG A 356 -22.78 -1.98 5.65
C ARG A 356 -22.46 -0.67 4.91
N PRO A 357 -22.45 -0.66 3.55
CA PRO A 357 -22.32 0.59 2.80
C PRO A 357 -23.39 1.61 3.21
N VAL A 358 -22.95 2.82 3.54
CA VAL A 358 -23.83 3.95 3.88
C VAL A 358 -23.69 4.98 2.77
N ARG A 359 -24.77 5.35 2.11
CA ARG A 359 -24.75 6.38 1.06
C ARG A 359 -24.88 7.77 1.67
N VAL A 360 -24.37 8.76 0.95
CA VAL A 360 -24.57 10.18 1.32
C VAL A 360 -26.07 10.50 1.47
N ALA A 361 -26.92 9.91 0.62
CA ALA A 361 -28.37 10.10 0.67
C ALA A 361 -29.02 9.53 1.95
N ASP A 362 -28.40 8.53 2.58
CA ASP A 362 -28.93 7.89 3.79
C ASP A 362 -28.87 8.84 5.00
N LEU A 363 -28.04 9.90 4.95
CA LEU A 363 -27.96 10.91 6.01
C LEU A 363 -29.29 11.63 6.25
N ALA A 364 -30.15 11.74 5.24
CA ALA A 364 -31.48 12.35 5.41
C ALA A 364 -32.44 11.49 6.24
N GLN A 365 -32.18 10.17 6.32
CA GLN A 365 -32.99 9.20 7.04
C GLN A 365 -32.34 8.77 8.37
N ALA A 366 -31.06 9.11 8.56
CA ALA A 366 -30.32 8.81 9.78
C ALA A 366 -30.96 9.55 10.96
N SER A 367 -31.34 8.79 11.97
CA SER A 367 -31.92 9.34 13.21
C SER A 367 -30.85 9.92 14.14
N GLU A 368 -29.66 9.33 14.11
CA GLU A 368 -28.51 9.77 14.90
C GLU A 368 -27.22 9.59 14.08
N LEU A 369 -26.24 10.45 14.36
CA LEU A 369 -24.92 10.42 13.76
C LEU A 369 -23.88 10.45 14.88
N PHE A 370 -22.87 9.59 14.80
CA PHE A 370 -21.78 9.52 15.75
C PHE A 370 -20.43 9.50 15.06
N LEU A 371 -19.44 10.12 15.70
CA LEU A 371 -18.04 10.00 15.36
C LEU A 371 -17.32 9.23 16.46
N ILE A 372 -16.64 8.15 16.08
CA ILE A 372 -15.92 7.28 17.00
C ILE A 372 -14.42 7.28 16.74
N ASN A 373 -13.62 7.36 17.80
CA ASN A 373 -12.20 7.02 17.76
C ASN A 373 -11.71 6.60 19.15
N SER A 374 -10.55 5.95 19.22
CA SER A 374 -10.01 5.41 20.48
C SER A 374 -9.50 6.46 21.48
N VAL A 375 -9.44 7.74 21.10
CA VAL A 375 -9.01 8.81 22.01
C VAL A 375 -10.20 9.49 22.67
N ARG A 376 -11.28 9.72 21.92
CA ARG A 376 -12.46 10.48 22.34
C ARG A 376 -13.69 9.61 22.57
N GLY A 377 -13.63 8.32 22.26
CA GLY A 377 -14.78 7.42 22.35
C GLY A 377 -15.88 7.82 21.37
N TRP A 378 -17.13 7.70 21.82
CA TRP A 378 -18.32 8.13 21.11
C TRP A 378 -18.52 9.64 21.24
N ARG A 379 -18.84 10.30 20.14
CA ARG A 379 -19.28 11.71 20.12
C ARG A 379 -20.49 11.86 19.22
N THR A 380 -21.50 12.56 19.69
CA THR A 380 -22.65 12.93 18.86
C THR A 380 -22.22 13.90 17.77
N ALA A 381 -22.82 13.80 16.59
CA ALA A 381 -22.53 14.68 15.46
C ALA A 381 -23.82 15.13 14.78
N VAL A 382 -23.76 16.29 14.12
CA VAL A 382 -24.87 16.86 13.34
C VAL A 382 -24.34 17.38 12.02
N VAL A 383 -25.05 17.10 10.94
CA VAL A 383 -24.72 17.64 9.61
C VAL A 383 -25.15 19.11 9.56
N LEU A 384 -24.31 19.99 9.01
CA LEU A 384 -24.67 21.40 8.84
C LEU A 384 -25.89 21.56 7.92
N GLU A 385 -26.76 22.53 8.25
CA GLU A 385 -28.03 22.78 7.55
C GLU A 385 -27.86 22.98 6.03
N THR A 386 -26.78 23.65 5.62
CA THR A 386 -26.45 23.88 4.20
C THR A 386 -26.30 22.57 3.43
N ASP A 387 -25.67 21.56 4.03
CA ASP A 387 -25.53 20.24 3.43
C ASP A 387 -26.80 19.41 3.57
N ALA A 388 -27.52 19.55 4.69
CA ALA A 388 -28.77 18.82 4.91
C ALA A 388 -29.79 19.10 3.78
N LEU A 389 -29.85 20.36 3.33
CA LEU A 389 -30.67 20.77 2.19
C LEU A 389 -30.20 20.16 0.86
N GLU A 390 -28.88 20.13 0.60
CA GLU A 390 -28.33 19.49 -0.60
C GLU A 390 -28.58 17.98 -0.61
N ILE A 391 -28.39 17.31 0.54
CA ILE A 391 -28.60 15.89 0.71
C ILE A 391 -30.08 15.55 0.49
N ALA A 392 -31.01 16.33 1.06
CA ALA A 392 -32.44 16.15 0.84
C ALA A 392 -32.81 16.30 -0.65
N GLY A 393 -32.21 17.26 -1.35
CA GLY A 393 -32.39 17.44 -2.80
C GLY A 393 -31.88 16.25 -3.62
N ARG A 394 -30.74 15.65 -3.25
CA ARG A 394 -30.19 14.45 -3.89
C ARG A 394 -31.04 13.20 -3.62
N ALA A 395 -31.58 13.06 -2.42
CA ALA A 395 -32.47 11.95 -2.06
C ALA A 395 -33.81 12.03 -2.80
N GLY A 396 -34.34 13.25 -3.03
CA GLY A 396 -35.59 13.46 -3.79
C GLY A 396 -35.52 13.07 -5.27
N ASN A 397 -34.33 13.10 -5.88
CA ASN A 397 -34.10 12.73 -7.28
C ASN A 397 -33.82 11.22 -7.49
N GLN A 398 -33.74 10.42 -6.43
CA GLN A 398 -33.62 8.96 -6.50
C GLN A 398 -34.98 8.26 -6.30
N LYS A 399 -36.08 8.77 -6.89
CA LYS A 399 -37.29 7.96 -7.01
C LYS A 399 -37.01 6.78 -7.96
N PRO A 400 -37.38 5.54 -7.59
CA PRO A 400 -37.19 4.40 -8.48
C PRO A 400 -38.05 4.62 -9.72
N GLY A 401 -37.42 4.54 -10.90
CA GLY A 401 -38.14 4.46 -12.16
C GLY A 401 -39.08 3.25 -12.10
N ILE A 402 -40.37 3.52 -12.32
CA ILE A 402 -41.42 2.54 -12.55
C ILE A 402 -41.11 1.76 -13.83
#